data_AF-A0A3L9Y1B4-F1
#
_entry.id   AF-A0A3L9Y1B4-F1
#
_cell.length_a   1.000
_cell.length_b   1.000
_cell.length_c   1.000
_cell.angle_alpha   90.00
_cell.angle_beta   90.00
_cell.angle_gamma   90.00
#
_symmetry.space_group_name_H-M   'P 1'
#
loop_
_entity.id
_entity.type
_entity.pdbx_description
1 polymer ?
#
loop_
_entity_poly.entity_id
_entity_poly.type
_entity_poly.pdbx_seq_one_letter_code
_entity_poly.pdbx_strand_id
1 'polypeptide(L)'
;MAEKPNNNAYWAANIRLVTICLVIWALVSYGFAILLRPMLSGIAVGGTDLGFWFAQQGSILVFLVLIFFYAWRMNKIDKEHGVEEE
;
A
#
# COMPACT_ATOMS: atom_id res chain seq x y z
N MET A 1 -31.92 24.04 -4.77
CA MET A 1 -31.07 22.89 -4.46
C MET A 1 -29.65 23.26 -4.87
N ALA A 2 -28.70 23.40 -3.94
CA ALA A 2 -27.31 23.63 -4.34
C ALA A 2 -26.74 22.32 -4.89
N GLU A 3 -26.54 22.24 -6.20
CA GLU A 3 -25.86 21.14 -6.87
C GLU A 3 -24.39 21.21 -6.43
N LYS A 4 -24.01 20.37 -5.45
CA LYS A 4 -22.63 20.30 -4.97
C LYS A 4 -21.81 19.63 -6.07
N PRO A 5 -20.80 20.31 -6.65
CA PRO A 5 -19.95 19.71 -7.68
C PRO A 5 -19.28 18.45 -7.12
N ASN A 6 -18.88 17.55 -8.02
CA ASN A 6 -18.36 16.19 -7.82
C ASN A 6 -17.18 15.97 -6.81
N ASN A 7 -16.90 16.93 -5.92
CA ASN A 7 -15.91 16.85 -4.84
C ASN A 7 -16.09 15.63 -3.91
N ASN A 8 -17.33 15.18 -3.69
CA ASN A 8 -17.58 14.02 -2.83
C ASN A 8 -17.05 12.71 -3.44
N ALA A 9 -17.11 12.55 -4.77
CA ALA A 9 -16.64 11.34 -5.43
C ALA A 9 -15.11 11.23 -5.39
N TYR A 10 -14.42 12.35 -5.66
CA TYR A 10 -12.97 12.45 -5.55
C TYR A 10 -12.48 12.19 -4.12
N TRP A 11 -13.12 12.81 -3.13
CA TRP A 11 -12.76 12.62 -1.72
C TRP A 11 -12.98 11.18 -1.25
N ALA A 12 -14.10 10.56 -1.65
CA ALA A 12 -14.37 9.15 -1.37
C ALA A 12 -13.34 8.23 -2.05
N ALA A 13 -12.90 8.55 -3.26
CA ALA A 13 -11.88 7.80 -3.99
C ALA A 13 -10.51 7.86 -3.27
N ASN A 14 -10.10 9.04 -2.80
CA ASN A 14 -8.88 9.21 -2.00
C ASN A 14 -8.94 8.45 -0.66
N ILE A 15 -10.03 8.59 0.09
CA ILE A 15 -10.24 7.85 1.35
C ILE A 15 -10.17 6.34 1.11
N ARG A 16 -10.78 5.85 0.02
CA ARG A 16 -10.73 4.43 -0.34
C ARG A 16 -9.30 3.97 -0.64
N LEU A 17 -8.51 4.81 -1.32
CA LEU A 17 -7.15 4.50 -1.68
C LEU A 17 -6.23 4.47 -0.44
N VAL A 18 -6.35 5.46 0.44
CA VAL A 18 -5.67 5.48 1.75
C VAL A 18 -6.06 4.26 2.60
N THR A 19 -7.35 3.92 2.65
CA THR A 19 -7.84 2.74 3.38
C THR A 19 -7.22 1.44 2.83
N ILE A 20 -7.14 1.29 1.51
CA ILE A 20 -6.49 0.13 0.88
C ILE A 20 -4.99 0.08 1.25
N CYS A 21 -4.29 1.22 1.21
CA CYS A 21 -2.89 1.29 1.63
C CYS A 21 -2.71 0.87 3.10
N LEU A 22 -3.58 1.30 4.00
CA LEU A 22 -3.54 0.91 5.42
C LEU A 22 -3.82 -0.58 5.62
N VAL A 23 -4.79 -1.14 4.89
CA VAL A 23 -5.11 -2.58 4.95
C VAL A 23 -3.94 -3.41 4.45
N ILE A 24 -3.33 -3.05 3.31
CA ILE A 24 -2.17 -3.76 2.77
C ILE A 24 -0.98 -3.61 3.74
N TRP A 25 -0.75 -2.42 4.28
CA TRP A 25 0.30 -2.18 5.25
C TRP A 25 0.13 -3.06 6.50
N ALA A 26 -1.08 -3.19 7.04
CA ALA A 26 -1.38 -4.06 8.17
C ALA A 26 -1.20 -5.55 7.82
N LEU A 27 -1.72 -5.98 6.66
CA LEU A 27 -1.59 -7.36 6.17
C LEU A 27 -0.15 -7.77 5.91
N VAL A 28 0.69 -6.86 5.45
CA VAL A 28 2.09 -7.20 5.20
C VAL A 28 2.93 -7.10 6.47
N SER A 29 2.69 -6.10 7.31
CA SER A 29 3.40 -5.98 8.60
C SER A 29 3.11 -7.16 9.53
N TYR A 30 1.86 -7.65 9.58
CA TYR A 30 1.45 -8.79 10.43
C TYR A 30 1.31 -10.11 9.66
N GLY A 31 0.60 -10.12 8.54
CA GLY A 31 0.27 -11.33 7.81
C GLY A 31 1.48 -11.96 7.10
N PHE A 32 2.32 -11.17 6.42
CA PHE A 32 3.56 -11.72 5.83
C PHE A 32 4.56 -12.15 6.90
N ALA A 33 4.69 -11.42 8.01
CA ALA A 33 5.57 -11.79 9.12
C ALA A 33 5.17 -13.13 9.78
N ILE A 34 3.87 -13.46 9.82
CA ILE A 34 3.35 -14.70 10.43
C ILE A 34 3.31 -15.86 9.42
N LEU A 35 2.81 -15.63 8.20
CA LEU A 35 2.66 -16.68 7.17
C LEU A 35 3.97 -17.07 6.48
N LEU A 36 4.88 -16.12 6.22
CA LEU A 36 6.18 -16.47 5.63
C LEU A 36 7.19 -16.97 6.65
N ARG A 37 6.95 -16.80 7.97
CA ARG A 37 7.85 -17.28 9.02
C ARG A 37 8.28 -18.74 8.84
N PRO A 38 7.38 -19.71 8.61
CA PRO A 38 7.77 -21.11 8.38
C PRO A 38 8.35 -21.38 6.97
N MET A 39 8.04 -20.54 5.97
CA MET A 39 8.52 -20.73 4.60
C MET A 39 9.93 -20.14 4.38
N LEU A 40 10.27 -19.09 5.15
CA LEU A 40 11.53 -18.35 5.07
C LEU A 40 12.58 -18.77 6.10
N SER A 41 12.20 -19.50 7.16
CA SER A 41 13.13 -19.97 8.21
C SER A 41 14.18 -20.99 7.73
N GLY A 42 14.10 -21.42 6.46
CA GLY A 42 15.09 -22.30 5.85
C GLY A 42 16.14 -21.59 4.98
N ILE A 43 15.97 -20.28 4.73
CA ILE A 43 16.83 -19.52 3.81
C ILE A 43 17.62 -18.51 4.64
N ALA A 44 18.91 -18.76 4.88
CA ALA A 44 19.76 -17.79 5.54
C ALA A 44 20.16 -16.67 4.55
N VAL A 45 19.93 -15.40 4.90
CA VAL A 45 20.43 -14.25 4.13
C VAL A 45 21.34 -13.43 5.02
N GLY A 46 22.62 -13.32 4.63
CA GLY A 46 23.59 -12.52 5.36
C GLY A 46 23.98 -13.05 6.75
N GLY A 47 23.74 -14.33 7.04
CA GLY A 47 24.08 -14.98 8.32
C GLY A 47 22.97 -14.96 9.37
N THR A 48 21.79 -14.43 9.06
CA THR A 48 20.60 -14.45 9.93
C THR A 48 19.37 -14.97 9.19
N ASP A 49 18.34 -15.38 9.94
CA ASP A 49 17.09 -15.89 9.39
C ASP A 49 16.39 -14.83 8.53
N LEU A 50 16.01 -15.18 7.28
CA LEU A 50 15.28 -14.27 6.38
C LEU A 50 13.99 -13.77 7.01
N GLY A 51 13.32 -14.62 7.80
CA GLY A 51 12.12 -14.24 8.54
C GLY A 51 12.38 -13.10 9.55
N PHE A 52 13.58 -13.05 10.15
CA PHE A 52 13.98 -11.98 11.06
C PHE A 52 14.32 -10.69 10.30
N TRP A 53 15.01 -10.82 9.18
CA TRP A 53 15.28 -9.69 8.29
C TRP A 53 13.99 -9.06 7.75
N PHE A 54 13.01 -9.89 7.37
CA PHE A 54 11.70 -9.42 6.89
C PHE A 54 10.89 -8.76 8.01
N ALA A 55 10.99 -9.25 9.25
CA ALA A 55 10.33 -8.61 10.39
C ALA A 55 10.85 -7.19 10.65
N GLN A 56 12.11 -6.91 10.32
CA GLN A 56 12.76 -5.64 10.62
C GLN A 56 12.82 -4.67 9.42
N GLN A 57 13.13 -5.17 8.22
CA GLN A 57 13.28 -4.39 6.98
C GLN A 57 12.19 -4.68 5.94
N GLY A 58 11.35 -5.69 6.14
CA GLY A 58 10.26 -5.99 5.20
C GLY A 58 9.21 -4.89 5.17
N SER A 59 8.90 -4.28 6.32
CA SER A 59 7.88 -3.23 6.41
C SER A 59 8.25 -1.98 5.61
N ILE A 60 9.52 -1.55 5.62
CA ILE A 60 9.97 -0.36 4.89
C ILE A 60 9.96 -0.58 3.37
N LEU A 61 10.35 -1.77 2.89
CA LEU A 61 10.29 -2.10 1.47
C LEU A 61 8.85 -2.11 0.96
N VAL A 62 7.95 -2.65 1.76
CA VAL A 62 6.52 -2.70 1.43
C VAL A 62 5.92 -1.31 1.46
N PHE A 63 6.35 -0.47 2.40
CA PHE A 63 5.95 0.93 2.46
C PHE A 63 6.35 1.68 1.18
N LEU A 64 7.58 1.48 0.67
CA LEU A 64 8.01 2.03 -0.60
C LEU A 64 7.14 1.56 -1.77
N VAL A 65 6.87 0.25 -1.86
CA VAL A 65 5.99 -0.31 -2.91
C VAL A 65 4.58 0.30 -2.83
N LEU A 66 4.05 0.48 -1.61
CA LEU A 66 2.76 1.12 -1.39
C LEU A 66 2.74 2.58 -1.84
N ILE A 67 3.81 3.34 -1.64
CA ILE A 67 3.92 4.73 -2.13
C ILE A 67 3.86 4.76 -3.66
N PHE A 68 4.63 3.90 -4.34
CA PHE A 68 4.59 3.83 -5.81
C PHE A 68 3.21 3.39 -6.31
N PHE A 69 2.60 2.39 -5.67
CA PHE A 69 1.26 1.94 -6.00
C PHE A 69 0.21 3.04 -5.79
N TYR A 70 0.31 3.78 -4.68
CA TYR A 70 -0.52 4.94 -4.38
C TYR A 70 -0.41 5.99 -5.49
N ALA A 71 0.81 6.41 -5.82
CA ALA A 71 1.06 7.43 -6.83
C ALA A 71 0.52 7.01 -8.21
N TRP A 72 0.73 5.75 -8.61
CA TRP A 72 0.20 5.23 -9.86
C TRP A 72 -1.33 5.15 -9.88
N ARG A 73 -1.96 4.70 -8.78
CA ARG A 73 -3.42 4.63 -8.68
C ARG A 73 -4.07 5.99 -8.59
N MET A 74 -3.44 6.96 -7.93
CA MET A 74 -3.93 8.33 -7.88
C MET A 74 -3.89 8.99 -9.26
N ASN A 75 -2.78 8.84 -9.99
CA ASN A 75 -2.71 9.25 -11.40
C ASN A 75 -3.82 8.62 -12.26
N LYS A 76 -4.18 7.36 -12.00
CA LYS A 76 -5.28 6.70 -12.71
C LYS A 76 -6.65 7.29 -12.33
N ILE A 77 -6.87 7.63 -11.06
CA ILE A 77 -8.12 8.24 -10.58
C ILE A 77 -8.26 9.67 -11.10
N ASP A 78 -7.19 10.45 -11.12
CA ASP A 78 -7.16 11.80 -11.71
C ASP A 78 -7.54 11.72 -13.21
N LYS A 79 -7.02 10.72 -13.92
CA LYS A 79 -7.33 10.47 -15.33
C LYS A 79 -8.76 9.99 -15.58
N GLU A 80 -9.31 9.17 -14.68
CA GLU A 80 -10.71 8.68 -14.75
C GLU A 80 -11.73 9.77 -14.39
N HIS A 81 -11.35 10.74 -13.54
CA HIS A 81 -12.20 11.86 -13.16
C HIS A 81 -11.97 13.14 -13.98
N GLY A 82 -11.08 13.09 -14.98
CA GLY A 82 -10.84 14.22 -15.89
C GLY A 82 -10.23 15.43 -15.19
N VAL A 83 -9.56 15.24 -14.05
CA VAL A 83 -8.74 16.26 -13.38
C VAL A 83 -7.33 16.25 -14.00
N GLU A 84 -7.27 16.14 -15.33
CA GLU A 84 -6.15 16.71 -16.08
C GLU A 84 -6.51 18.20 -16.20
N GLU A 85 -6.28 18.96 -15.12
CA GLU A 85 -6.21 20.41 -15.24
C GLU A 85 -5.01 20.73 -16.15
N GLU A 86 -5.22 21.72 -17.03
CA GLU A 86 -4.24 22.29 -17.97
C GLU A 86 -2.84 22.54 -17.38
#